data_AF-A0A231RPP8-F1
#
_entry.id   AF-A0A231RPP8-F1
#
_cell.length_a   1.000
_cell.length_b   1.000
_cell.length_c   1.000
_cell.angle_alpha   90.00
_cell.angle_beta   90.00
_cell.angle_gamma   90.00
#
_symmetry.space_group_name_H-M   'P 1'
#
loop_
_entity.id
_entity.type
_entity.pdbx_description
1 polymer ?
#
loop_
_entity_poly.entity_id
_entity_poly.type
_entity_poly.pdbx_seq_one_letter_code
_entity_poly.pdbx_strand_id
1 'polypeptide(L)'
;MARVDILDEKTIKITVGLEDAVSMVREASLGIGEYASEIVTIYEKMPEFHYTYFCFYAYDSARLFERMLGVDPKDYTSFSLDAPDSFFYSLYGGMAGLYEEAKRRETK
;
A
#
# COMPACT_ATOMS: atom_id res chain seq x y z
N MET A 1 -10.76 7.33 -5.17
CA MET A 1 -10.33 6.34 -6.18
C MET A 1 -9.02 6.82 -6.76
N ALA A 2 -8.00 5.98 -6.67
CA ALA A 2 -6.68 6.28 -7.18
C ALA A 2 -6.74 6.60 -8.66
N ARG A 3 -5.95 7.58 -9.06
CA ARG A 3 -5.82 8.01 -10.45
C ARG A 3 -4.45 7.59 -10.96
N VAL A 4 -4.44 6.87 -12.08
CA VAL A 4 -3.22 6.51 -12.79
C VAL A 4 -3.21 7.27 -14.11
N ASP A 5 -2.28 8.21 -14.24
CA ASP A 5 -2.03 8.94 -15.48
C ASP A 5 -0.80 8.33 -16.17
N ILE A 6 -0.97 7.82 -17.39
CA ILE A 6 0.14 7.34 -18.22
C ILE A 6 0.80 8.57 -18.85
N LEU A 7 2.03 8.88 -18.44
CA LEU A 7 2.78 10.04 -18.95
C LEU A 7 3.45 9.72 -20.30
N ASP A 8 3.94 8.49 -20.45
CA ASP A 8 4.51 7.94 -21.68
C ASP A 8 4.46 6.40 -21.68
N GLU A 9 5.03 5.75 -22.69
CA GLU A 9 5.04 4.27 -22.84
C GLU A 9 5.69 3.52 -21.66
N LYS A 10 6.47 4.21 -20.82
CA LYS A 10 7.28 3.64 -19.75
C LYS A 10 7.08 4.30 -18.39
N THR A 11 6.31 5.39 -18.32
CA THR A 11 6.19 6.22 -17.12
C THR A 11 4.74 6.43 -16.73
N ILE A 12 4.41 6.13 -15.47
CA ILE A 12 3.10 6.45 -14.89
C ILE A 12 3.22 7.42 -13.73
N LYS A 13 2.21 8.25 -13.56
CA LYS A 13 1.97 9.04 -12.35
C LYS A 13 0.75 8.46 -11.64
N ILE A 14 0.93 8.10 -10.39
CA ILE A 14 -0.12 7.60 -9.51
C ILE A 14 -0.46 8.73 -8.54
N THR A 15 -1.73 9.11 -8.48
CA THR A 15 -2.24 10.06 -7.49
C THR A 15 -3.27 9.36 -6.61
N VAL A 16 -3.03 9.39 -5.31
CA VAL A 16 -3.91 8.77 -4.30
C VAL A 16 -4.33 9.79 -3.25
N GLY A 17 -5.48 9.57 -2.63
CA GLY A 17 -5.99 10.38 -1.53
C GLY A 17 -6.36 9.54 -0.32
N LEU A 18 -6.80 10.21 0.74
CA LEU A 18 -7.25 9.58 1.99
C LEU A 18 -8.24 8.40 1.77
N GLU A 19 -9.21 8.58 0.88
CA GLU A 19 -10.21 7.55 0.58
C GLU A 19 -9.60 6.26 0.03
N ASP A 20 -8.48 6.37 -0.67
CA ASP A 20 -7.77 5.21 -1.22
C ASP A 20 -7.06 4.45 -0.11
N ALA A 21 -6.45 5.15 0.86
CA ALA A 21 -5.91 4.51 2.06
C ALA A 21 -6.99 3.76 2.84
N VAL A 22 -8.16 4.37 3.05
CA VAL A 22 -9.29 3.71 3.74
C VAL A 22 -9.75 2.48 2.96
N SER A 23 -9.80 2.56 1.64
CA SER A 23 -10.18 1.44 0.77
C SER A 23 -9.15 0.31 0.84
N MET A 24 -7.86 0.62 0.86
CA MET A 24 -6.78 -0.37 1.05
C MET A 24 -6.88 -1.08 2.40
N VAL A 25 -7.13 -0.33 3.48
CA VAL A 25 -7.32 -0.91 4.82
C VAL A 25 -8.55 -1.82 4.84
N ARG A 26 -9.64 -1.42 4.18
CA ARG A 26 -10.85 -2.25 4.07
C ARG A 26 -10.56 -3.56 3.33
N GLU A 27 -9.88 -3.52 2.18
CA GLU A 27 -9.49 -4.71 1.44
C GLU A 27 -8.61 -5.63 2.30
N ALA A 28 -7.58 -5.07 2.95
CA ALA A 28 -6.72 -5.80 3.87
C ALA A 28 -7.51 -6.46 5.01
N SER A 29 -8.51 -5.78 5.56
CA SER A 29 -9.36 -6.31 6.63
C SER A 29 -10.29 -7.45 6.18
N LEU A 30 -10.75 -7.43 4.92
CA LEU A 30 -11.57 -8.51 4.36
C LEU A 30 -10.71 -9.74 4.03
N GLY A 31 -9.46 -9.48 3.63
CA GLY A 31 -8.49 -10.48 3.20
C GLY A 31 -7.30 -10.67 4.16
N ILE A 32 -7.48 -10.58 5.48
CA ILE A 32 -6.33 -10.56 6.42
C ILE A 32 -5.39 -11.76 6.24
N GLY A 33 -5.92 -12.94 5.91
CA GLY A 33 -5.08 -14.11 5.65
C GLY A 33 -4.26 -13.99 4.36
N GLU A 34 -4.81 -13.35 3.33
CA GLU A 34 -4.17 -13.14 2.03
C GLU A 34 -3.09 -12.05 2.08
N TYR A 35 -3.31 -11.03 2.92
CA TYR A 35 -2.47 -9.84 3.04
C TYR A 35 -1.66 -9.80 4.35
N ALA A 36 -1.54 -10.94 5.05
CA ALA A 36 -0.94 -10.98 6.38
C ALA A 36 0.48 -10.41 6.40
N SER A 37 1.30 -10.81 5.42
CA SER A 37 2.70 -10.39 5.34
C SER A 37 2.82 -8.92 4.97
N GLU A 38 1.95 -8.42 4.09
CA GLU A 38 1.92 -7.01 3.71
C GLU A 38 1.48 -6.11 4.88
N ILE A 39 0.46 -6.52 5.64
CA ILE A 39 0.01 -5.80 6.84
C ILE A 39 1.15 -5.68 7.86
N VAL A 40 1.83 -6.80 8.14
CA VAL A 40 2.97 -6.85 9.08
C VAL A 40 4.10 -5.95 8.58
N THR A 41 4.49 -6.10 7.32
CA THR A 41 5.56 -5.33 6.70
C THR A 41 5.28 -3.83 6.71
N ILE A 42 4.09 -3.41 6.29
CA ILE A 42 3.70 -2.00 6.26
C ILE A 42 3.74 -1.42 7.67
N TYR A 43 3.19 -2.12 8.66
CA TYR A 43 3.19 -1.66 10.05
C TYR A 43 4.61 -1.54 10.63
N GLU A 44 5.47 -2.53 10.43
CA GLU A 44 6.80 -2.54 11.02
C GLU A 44 7.77 -1.58 10.30
N LYS A 45 7.62 -1.42 8.98
CA LYS A 45 8.58 -0.67 8.16
C LYS A 45 8.22 0.78 7.95
N MET A 46 6.95 1.15 7.84
CA MET A 46 6.59 2.57 7.64
C MET A 46 7.25 3.54 8.64
N PRO A 47 7.35 3.25 9.97
CA PRO A 47 8.03 4.13 10.91
C PRO A 47 9.52 4.35 10.59
N GLU A 48 10.23 3.34 10.07
CA GLU A 48 11.64 3.45 9.66
C GLU A 48 11.83 4.45 8.50
N PHE A 49 10.77 4.67 7.71
CA PHE A 49 10.75 5.57 6.55
C PHE A 49 9.97 6.87 6.82
N HIS A 50 9.88 7.29 8.09
CA HIS A 50 9.13 8.48 8.50
C HIS A 50 7.67 8.49 8.01
N TYR A 51 7.07 7.31 7.84
CA TYR A 51 5.72 7.06 7.34
C TYR A 51 5.48 7.44 5.87
N THR A 52 5.93 8.61 5.42
CA THR A 52 5.63 9.19 4.09
C THR A 52 6.62 8.80 3.00
N TYR A 53 7.82 8.31 3.35
CA TYR A 53 8.82 7.85 2.38
C TYR A 53 8.84 6.34 2.17
N PHE A 54 7.80 5.65 2.65
CA PHE A 54 7.71 4.20 2.51
C PHE A 54 7.44 3.80 1.05
N CYS A 55 8.24 2.86 0.53
CA CYS A 55 8.08 2.30 -0.81
C CYS A 55 7.51 0.88 -0.74
N PHE A 56 6.27 0.69 -1.22
CA PHE A 56 5.57 -0.61 -1.21
C PHE A 56 6.30 -1.71 -1.99
N TYR A 57 7.09 -1.35 -3.00
CA TYR A 57 7.83 -2.29 -3.86
C TYR A 57 9.15 -2.77 -3.25
N ALA A 58 9.66 -2.12 -2.20
CA ALA A 58 10.94 -2.48 -1.62
C ALA A 58 10.90 -3.77 -0.79
N TYR A 59 9.71 -4.19 -0.34
CA TYR A 59 9.53 -5.28 0.62
C TYR A 59 8.47 -6.31 0.19
N ASP A 60 8.25 -6.47 -1.11
CA ASP A 60 7.21 -7.38 -1.68
C ASP A 60 5.78 -7.09 -1.15
N SER A 61 5.58 -5.92 -0.53
CA SER A 61 4.29 -5.47 0.01
C SER A 61 3.38 -4.80 -1.04
N ALA A 62 3.68 -5.02 -2.32
CA ALA A 62 3.05 -4.32 -3.43
C ALA A 62 1.69 -4.88 -3.81
N ARG A 63 1.37 -6.13 -3.48
CA ARG A 63 0.11 -6.79 -3.91
C ARG A 63 -1.14 -6.02 -3.51
N LEU A 64 -1.20 -5.52 -2.27
CA LEU A 64 -2.34 -4.71 -1.80
C LEU A 64 -2.45 -3.39 -2.59
N PHE A 65 -1.31 -2.82 -2.97
CA PHE A 65 -1.24 -1.59 -3.75
C PHE A 65 -1.60 -1.82 -5.23
N GLU A 66 -1.07 -2.88 -5.85
CA GLU A 66 -1.41 -3.35 -7.20
C GLU A 66 -2.91 -3.67 -7.32
N ARG A 67 -3.49 -4.35 -6.31
CA ARG A 67 -4.91 -4.65 -6.24
C ARG A 67 -5.77 -3.39 -6.25
N MET A 68 -5.32 -2.35 -5.55
CA MET A 68 -6.00 -1.06 -5.48
C MET A 68 -5.88 -0.27 -6.80
N LEU A 69 -4.71 -0.29 -7.43
CA LEU A 69 -4.46 0.41 -8.70
C LEU A 69 -5.13 -0.26 -9.91
N GLY A 70 -5.37 -1.57 -9.86
CA GLY A 70 -5.91 -2.34 -10.98
C GLY A 70 -4.96 -2.49 -12.16
N VAL A 71 -3.72 -2.02 -12.00
CA VAL A 71 -2.59 -2.15 -12.93
C VAL A 71 -1.37 -2.59 -12.13
N ASP A 72 -0.39 -3.23 -12.79
CA ASP A 72 0.90 -3.52 -12.17
C ASP A 72 1.92 -2.44 -12.57
N PRO A 73 2.31 -1.52 -11.66
CA PRO A 73 3.39 -0.57 -11.89
C PRO A 73 4.71 -1.19 -12.37
N LYS A 74 4.96 -2.48 -12.16
CA LYS A 74 6.14 -3.18 -12.70
C LYS A 74 6.11 -3.32 -14.22
N ASP A 75 4.94 -3.19 -14.86
CA ASP A 75 4.82 -3.11 -16.32
C ASP A 75 5.43 -1.81 -16.88
N TYR A 76 5.74 -0.85 -16.01
CA TYR A 76 6.32 0.44 -16.35
C TYR A 76 7.76 0.55 -15.82
N THR A 77 8.62 1.26 -16.58
CA THR A 77 10.03 1.42 -16.23
C THR A 77 10.25 2.50 -15.16
N SER A 78 9.26 3.38 -14.97
CA SER A 78 9.29 4.47 -13.99
C SER A 78 7.88 4.76 -13.47
N PHE A 79 7.75 5.02 -12.17
CA PHE A 79 6.51 5.55 -11.62
C PHE A 79 6.78 6.60 -10.54
N SER A 80 5.82 7.51 -10.37
CA SER A 80 5.80 8.46 -9.27
C SER A 80 4.49 8.34 -8.49
N LEU A 81 4.56 8.46 -7.17
CA LEU A 81 3.41 8.46 -6.28
C LEU A 81 3.23 9.87 -5.69
N ASP A 82 2.07 10.44 -5.96
CA ASP A 82 1.61 11.71 -5.42
C ASP A 82 0.51 11.41 -4.38
N ALA A 83 0.88 11.48 -3.11
CA ALA A 83 0.02 11.11 -1.99
C ALA A 83 0.15 12.15 -0.87
N PRO A 84 -0.97 12.63 -0.29
CA PRO A 84 -0.91 13.49 0.87
C PRO A 84 -0.48 12.69 2.11
N ASP A 85 0.13 13.34 3.09
CA ASP A 85 0.49 12.72 4.37
C ASP A 85 -0.68 11.97 5.04
N SER A 86 -1.91 12.48 4.87
CA SER A 86 -3.13 11.86 5.39
C SER A 86 -3.37 10.45 4.82
N PHE A 87 -2.93 10.16 3.60
CA PHE A 87 -2.94 8.81 3.02
C PHE A 87 -2.06 7.87 3.86
N PHE A 88 -0.79 8.24 4.07
CA PHE A 88 0.18 7.41 4.77
C PHE A 88 -0.21 7.17 6.24
N TYR A 89 -0.61 8.22 6.96
CA TYR A 89 -1.01 8.07 8.36
C TYR A 89 -2.28 7.24 8.53
N SER A 90 -3.24 7.36 7.62
CA SER A 90 -4.47 6.57 7.67
C SER A 90 -4.23 5.12 7.32
N LEU A 91 -3.36 4.87 6.33
CA LEU A 91 -2.93 3.52 5.98
C LEU A 91 -2.21 2.87 7.17
N TYR A 92 -1.23 3.55 7.75
CA TYR A 92 -0.49 3.06 8.91
C TYR A 92 -1.43 2.77 10.10
N GLY A 93 -2.31 3.71 10.44
CA GLY A 93 -3.28 3.53 11.53
C GLY A 93 -4.22 2.35 11.29
N GLY A 94 -4.66 2.15 10.05
CA GLY A 94 -5.46 0.99 9.66
C GLY A 94 -4.70 -0.33 9.78
N MET A 95 -3.46 -0.39 9.30
CA MET A 95 -2.62 -1.60 9.40
C MET A 95 -2.28 -1.91 10.86
N ALA A 96 -2.02 -0.90 11.69
CA ALA A 96 -1.83 -1.07 13.13
C ALA A 96 -3.03 -1.74 13.80
N GLY A 97 -4.26 -1.42 13.37
CA GLY A 97 -5.47 -2.07 13.85
C GLY A 97 -5.62 -3.55 13.42
N LEU A 98 -4.95 -3.96 12.35
CA LEU A 98 -4.99 -5.32 11.80
C LEU A 98 -3.78 -6.17 12.21
N TYR A 99 -2.71 -5.54 12.68
CA TYR A 99 -1.38 -6.13 12.88
C TYR A 99 -1.38 -7.43 13.70
N GLU A 100 -1.99 -7.42 14.88
CA GLU A 100 -1.98 -8.58 15.78
C GLU A 100 -2.65 -9.82 15.17
N GLU A 101 -3.74 -9.62 14.41
CA GLU A 101 -4.41 -10.72 13.72
C GLU A 101 -3.61 -11.18 12.49
N ALA A 102 -3.04 -10.25 11.72
CA ALA A 102 -2.18 -10.57 10.58
C ALA A 102 -0.96 -11.40 11.02
N LYS A 103 -0.27 -10.98 12.08
CA LYS A 103 0.89 -11.68 12.65
C LYS A 103 0.57 -13.10 13.10
N ARG A 104 -0.60 -13.31 13.72
CA ARG A 104 -1.10 -14.65 14.08
C ARG A 104 -1.31 -15.56 12.87
N ARG A 105 -1.70 -15.00 11.73
CA ARG A 105 -1.95 -15.75 10.48
C ARG A 105 -0.69 -15.99 9.68
N GLU A 106 0.29 -15.10 9.72
CA GLU A 106 1.59 -15.28 9.05
C GLU A 106 2.41 -16.42 9.67
N THR A 107 2.23 -16.69 10.97
CA THR A 107 2.98 -17.75 11.70
C THR A 107 2.33 -19.14 11.55
N LYS A 108 1.23 -19.27 10.82
CA LYS A 108 0.45 -20.51 10.67
C LYS A 108 0.67 -21.15 9.31
#